data_AF-A0A7J5X9K9-F1
#
_entry.id   AF-A0A7J5X9K9-F1
#
_cell.length_a   1.000
_cell.length_b   1.000
_cell.length_c   1.000
_cell.angle_alpha   90.00
_cell.angle_beta   90.00
_cell.angle_gamma   90.00
#
_symmetry.space_group_name_H-M   'P 1'
#
loop_
_entity.id
_entity.type
_entity.pdbx_description
1 polymer ?
#
loop_
_entity_poly.entity_id
_entity_poly.type
_entity_poly.pdbx_seq_one_letter_code
_entity_poly.pdbx_strand_id
1 'polypeptide(L)'
;MEPIAFPLDLVELDSMSAAHIKEQIMGCLLKNGFTVELLREILIGFCSDGASVMLGVKSGVGKLLQDDFPGIILWHCLNHRLELAVDQALDVTGGTKDFQAFMGSLYSLYSQSPKNMRQLSECAHNLDIALRRIGKCSVFAGAVSAVWQSYPALAQHFREASEDDTRDSRERAKFKGLLSKLCSINFLKVLH
;
A
#
# COMPACT_ATOMS: atom_id res chain seq x y z
N MET A 1 26.64 3.85 -15.60
CA MET A 1 26.70 4.22 -14.18
C MET A 1 25.31 3.93 -13.61
N GLU A 2 25.20 3.14 -12.55
CA GLU A 2 23.91 2.89 -11.91
C GLU A 2 23.50 4.09 -11.04
N PRO A 3 22.20 4.44 -10.98
CA PRO A 3 21.74 5.51 -10.10
C PRO A 3 21.96 5.13 -8.64
N ILE A 4 22.52 6.06 -7.86
CA ILE A 4 22.68 5.90 -6.42
C ILE A 4 21.43 6.47 -5.74
N ALA A 5 20.79 5.64 -4.91
CA ALA A 5 19.66 6.04 -4.08
C ALA A 5 20.00 5.78 -2.62
N PHE A 6 19.80 6.77 -1.76
CA PHE A 6 19.99 6.63 -0.32
C PHE A 6 19.00 7.54 0.43
N PRO A 7 18.57 7.13 1.63
CA PRO A 7 17.79 8.01 2.50
C PRO A 7 18.69 9.16 2.99
N LEU A 8 18.26 10.40 2.78
CA LEU A 8 19.00 11.57 3.24
C LEU A 8 18.76 11.86 4.73
N ASP A 9 17.49 12.00 5.11
CA ASP A 9 17.09 12.29 6.49
C ASP A 9 15.60 11.91 6.71
N LEU A 10 15.18 11.91 7.97
CA LEU A 10 13.78 11.79 8.38
C LEU A 10 13.42 12.99 9.26
N VAL A 11 12.61 13.89 8.72
CA VAL A 11 12.24 15.15 9.39
C VAL A 11 10.83 15.05 9.95
N GLU A 12 10.68 15.30 11.25
CA GLU A 12 9.38 15.45 11.90
C GLU A 12 8.80 16.83 11.58
N LEU A 13 7.49 16.89 11.32
CA LEU A 13 6.82 18.09 10.84
C LEU A 13 5.78 18.57 11.85
N ASP A 14 5.89 19.82 12.27
CA ASP A 14 4.94 20.44 13.20
C ASP A 14 3.70 21.00 12.48
N SER A 15 3.79 21.15 11.15
CA SER A 15 2.70 21.63 10.29
C SER A 15 2.67 20.90 8.96
N MET A 16 1.47 20.65 8.44
CA MET A 16 1.25 19.99 7.15
C MET A 16 0.92 20.98 6.03
N SER A 17 1.32 22.24 6.17
CA SER A 17 1.18 23.23 5.09
C SER A 17 2.29 23.06 4.06
N ALA A 18 1.99 23.31 2.78
CA ALA A 18 2.97 23.19 1.70
C ALA A 18 4.18 24.11 1.90
N ALA A 19 3.98 25.32 2.43
CA ALA A 19 5.05 26.25 2.72
C ALA A 19 6.01 25.70 3.78
N HIS A 20 5.48 25.15 4.87
CA HIS A 20 6.29 24.57 5.94
C HIS A 20 7.02 23.30 5.47
N ILE A 21 6.36 22.42 4.71
CA ILE A 21 7.01 21.22 4.16
C ILE A 21 8.17 21.62 3.23
N LYS A 22 7.96 22.63 2.36
CA LYS A 22 9.01 23.16 1.47
C LYS A 22 10.18 23.73 2.27
N GLU A 23 9.89 24.51 3.32
CA GLU A 23 10.92 25.03 4.23
C GLU A 23 11.74 23.91 4.87
N GLN A 24 11.09 22.87 5.40
CA GLN A 24 11.78 21.74 6.02
C GLN A 24 12.61 20.92 5.02
N ILE A 25 12.12 20.72 3.78
CA ILE A 25 12.90 20.10 2.70
C ILE A 25 14.17 20.91 2.41
N MET A 26 14.03 22.22 2.23
CA MET A 26 15.17 23.10 1.95
C MET A 26 16.15 23.15 3.13
N GLY A 27 15.66 23.22 4.36
CA GLY A 27 16.48 23.16 5.56
C GLY A 27 17.26 21.85 5.67
N CYS A 28 16.62 20.72 5.37
CA CYS A 28 17.27 19.41 5.32
C CYS A 28 18.39 19.35 4.28
N LEU A 29 18.13 19.84 3.06
CA LEU A 29 19.13 19.87 1.98
C LEU A 29 20.33 20.75 2.37
N LEU A 30 20.08 21.96 2.86
CA LEU A 30 21.13 22.90 3.27
C LEU A 30 21.97 22.35 4.42
N LYS A 31 21.34 21.75 5.43
CA LYS A 31 22.02 21.11 6.57
C LYS A 31 22.95 19.97 6.13
N ASN A 32 22.60 19.29 5.04
CA ASN A 32 23.40 18.21 4.46
C ASN A 32 24.37 18.69 3.36
N GLY A 33 24.63 20.00 3.26
CA GLY A 33 25.65 20.57 2.38
C GLY A 33 25.19 20.88 0.95
N PHE A 34 23.91 20.71 0.63
CA PHE A 34 23.36 21.08 -0.67
C PHE A 34 23.02 22.58 -0.69
N THR A 35 23.96 23.41 -1.14
CA THR A 35 23.74 24.86 -1.24
C THR A 35 22.69 25.20 -2.30
N VAL A 36 22.10 26.40 -2.20
CA VAL A 36 21.10 26.86 -3.18
C VAL A 36 21.71 26.97 -4.57
N GLU A 37 22.96 27.40 -4.67
CA GLU A 37 23.71 27.51 -5.92
C GLU A 37 23.89 26.13 -6.57
N LEU A 38 24.28 25.13 -5.78
CA LEU A 38 24.42 23.75 -6.26
C LEU A 38 23.07 23.21 -6.74
N LEU A 39 22.01 23.39 -5.95
CA LEU A 39 20.66 22.92 -6.31
C LEU A 39 20.16 23.55 -7.61
N ARG A 40 20.47 24.83 -7.89
CA ARG A 40 20.12 25.45 -9.19
C ARG A 40 20.76 24.77 -10.39
N GLU A 41 21.92 24.15 -10.22
CA GLU A 41 22.65 23.45 -11.28
C GLU A 41 22.25 21.98 -11.40
N ILE A 42 22.01 21.29 -10.27
CA ILE A 42 21.88 19.82 -10.24
C ILE A 42 20.47 19.31 -9.94
N LEU A 43 19.55 20.15 -9.45
CA LEU A 43 18.20 19.69 -9.12
C LEU A 43 17.39 19.53 -10.40
N ILE A 44 17.08 18.28 -10.74
CA ILE A 44 16.38 17.94 -11.99
C ILE A 44 14.87 17.78 -11.77
N GLY A 45 14.46 17.30 -10.59
CA GLY A 45 13.04 17.02 -10.37
C GLY A 45 12.66 16.71 -8.93
N PHE A 46 11.36 16.72 -8.71
CA PHE A 46 10.72 16.43 -7.43
C PHE A 46 9.60 15.41 -7.65
N CYS A 47 9.62 14.31 -6.90
CA CYS A 47 8.63 13.24 -7.02
C CYS A 47 7.86 13.04 -5.71
N SER A 48 6.52 13.04 -5.78
CA SER A 48 5.66 12.84 -4.59
C SER A 48 4.32 12.17 -4.95
N ASP A 49 3.51 11.81 -3.94
CA ASP A 49 2.29 10.99 -4.02
C ASP A 49 1.07 11.69 -4.66
N GLY A 50 1.22 12.90 -5.18
CA GLY A 50 0.13 13.60 -5.87
C GLY A 50 -0.90 14.27 -4.95
N ALA A 51 -0.73 14.21 -3.64
CA ALA A 51 -1.56 14.96 -2.72
C ALA A 51 -1.56 16.46 -3.08
N SER A 52 -2.68 17.16 -2.88
CA SER A 52 -2.82 18.58 -3.24
C SER A 52 -1.78 19.47 -2.54
N VAL A 53 -1.41 19.12 -1.30
CA VAL A 53 -0.34 19.79 -0.55
C VAL A 53 1.03 19.59 -1.19
N MET A 54 1.29 18.45 -1.84
CA MET A 54 2.60 18.13 -2.43
C MET A 54 2.72 18.60 -3.87
N LEU A 55 1.73 18.31 -4.72
CA LEU A 55 1.78 18.57 -6.17
C LEU A 55 0.64 19.46 -6.67
N GLY A 56 -0.05 20.18 -5.78
CA GLY A 56 -1.06 21.16 -6.16
C GLY A 56 -0.50 22.27 -7.05
N VAL A 57 -1.21 22.57 -8.15
CA VAL A 57 -0.75 23.48 -9.22
C VAL A 57 -0.53 24.93 -8.75
N LYS A 58 -1.26 25.37 -7.72
CA LYS A 58 -1.22 26.77 -7.24
C LYS A 58 -0.29 27.01 -6.06
N SER A 59 -0.23 26.04 -5.15
CA SER A 59 0.41 26.23 -3.84
C SER A 59 0.94 24.93 -3.23
N GLY A 60 1.11 23.88 -4.02
CA GLY A 60 1.72 22.64 -3.55
C GLY A 60 3.23 22.79 -3.38
N VAL A 61 3.86 21.93 -2.58
CA VAL A 61 5.32 21.92 -2.33
C VAL A 61 6.11 21.94 -3.63
N GLY A 62 5.76 21.07 -4.59
CA GLY A 62 6.40 21.03 -5.90
C GLY A 62 6.28 22.34 -6.67
N LYS A 63 5.12 23.01 -6.58
CA LYS A 63 4.95 24.34 -7.20
C LYS A 63 5.85 25.38 -6.53
N LEU A 64 5.91 25.40 -5.21
CA LEU A 64 6.77 26.31 -4.45
C LEU A 64 8.27 26.06 -4.71
N LEU A 65 8.67 24.80 -4.89
CA LEU A 65 10.03 24.44 -5.31
C LEU A 65 10.30 24.87 -6.75
N GLN A 66 9.32 24.74 -7.65
CA GLN A 66 9.46 25.15 -9.04
C GLN A 66 9.56 26.68 -9.19
N ASP A 67 8.94 27.45 -8.29
CA ASP A 67 9.09 28.90 -8.25
C ASP A 67 10.53 29.32 -7.87
N ASP A 68 11.19 28.57 -7.00
CA ASP A 68 12.60 28.77 -6.64
C ASP A 68 13.58 28.21 -7.69
N PHE A 69 13.21 27.07 -8.31
CA PHE A 69 14.00 26.30 -9.26
C PHE A 69 13.18 26.01 -10.54
N PRO A 70 13.07 26.96 -11.49
CA PRO A 70 12.15 26.84 -12.63
C PRO A 70 12.39 25.65 -13.56
N GLY A 71 13.61 25.07 -13.55
CA GLY A 71 13.99 23.94 -14.41
C GLY A 71 13.54 22.56 -13.91
N ILE A 72 12.99 22.46 -12.69
CA ILE A 72 12.66 21.15 -12.11
C ILE A 72 11.40 20.54 -12.74
N ILE A 73 11.45 19.23 -12.94
CA ILE A 73 10.30 18.43 -13.37
C ILE A 73 9.56 17.93 -12.14
N LEU A 74 8.27 18.26 -12.06
CA LEU A 74 7.37 17.73 -11.04
C LEU A 74 6.80 16.39 -11.50
N TRP A 75 7.15 15.32 -10.79
CA TRP A 75 6.71 13.97 -11.11
C TRP A 75 5.72 13.46 -10.06
N HIS A 76 4.57 13.00 -10.52
CA HIS A 76 3.63 12.29 -9.66
C HIS A 76 4.06 10.82 -9.57
N CYS A 77 4.30 10.33 -8.36
CA CYS A 77 4.71 8.96 -8.05
C CYS A 77 3.93 7.94 -8.88
N LEU A 78 4.68 7.15 -9.68
CA LEU A 78 4.09 6.15 -10.56
C LEU A 78 3.35 5.07 -9.78
N ASN A 79 3.84 4.71 -8.59
CA ASN A 79 3.19 3.71 -7.75
C ASN A 79 1.79 4.16 -7.32
N HIS A 80 1.62 5.43 -6.93
CA HIS A 80 0.30 5.95 -6.59
C HIS A 80 -0.60 6.10 -7.82
N ARG A 81 -0.06 6.52 -8.96
CA ARG A 81 -0.82 6.53 -10.23
C ARG A 81 -1.28 5.14 -10.67
N LEU A 82 -0.43 4.13 -10.48
CA LEU A 82 -0.77 2.75 -10.78
C LEU A 82 -1.88 2.26 -9.83
N GLU A 83 -1.76 2.55 -8.53
CA GLU A 83 -2.81 2.25 -7.54
C GLU A 83 -4.15 2.86 -7.98
N LEU A 84 -4.17 4.16 -8.32
CA LEU A 84 -5.38 4.84 -8.78
C LEU A 84 -5.93 4.28 -10.10
N ALA A 85 -5.07 4.03 -11.08
CA ALA A 85 -5.50 3.49 -12.38
C ALA A 85 -6.08 2.08 -12.23
N VAL A 86 -5.49 1.27 -11.35
CA VAL A 86 -6.03 -0.03 -11.02
C VAL A 86 -7.35 0.13 -10.27
N ASP A 87 -7.44 0.94 -9.22
CA ASP A 87 -8.70 1.20 -8.50
C ASP A 87 -9.84 1.64 -9.44
N GLN A 88 -9.56 2.54 -10.38
CA GLN A 88 -10.51 3.00 -11.40
C GLN A 88 -10.90 1.91 -12.41
N ALA A 89 -9.93 1.18 -12.96
CA ALA A 89 -10.21 0.08 -13.89
C ALA A 89 -11.06 -1.01 -13.23
N LEU A 90 -10.82 -1.21 -11.95
CA LEU A 90 -11.50 -2.16 -11.11
C LEU A 90 -12.93 -1.72 -10.80
N ASP A 91 -13.18 -0.44 -10.50
CA ASP A 91 -14.52 0.11 -10.29
C ASP A 91 -15.48 -0.15 -11.47
N VAL A 92 -14.96 -0.18 -12.70
CA VAL A 92 -15.73 -0.48 -13.92
C VAL A 92 -16.15 -1.96 -14.00
N THR A 93 -15.38 -2.88 -13.41
CA THR A 93 -15.64 -4.32 -13.48
C THR A 93 -16.55 -4.86 -12.38
N GLY A 94 -16.86 -4.06 -11.36
CA GLY A 94 -17.79 -4.39 -10.26
C GLY A 94 -17.35 -5.48 -9.27
N GLY A 95 -16.37 -6.33 -9.62
CA GLY A 95 -15.88 -7.44 -8.77
C GLY A 95 -14.91 -7.03 -7.65
N THR A 96 -14.55 -5.76 -7.59
CA THR A 96 -13.36 -5.28 -6.87
C THR A 96 -13.64 -4.66 -5.53
N LYS A 97 -14.81 -4.05 -5.35
CA LYS A 97 -15.32 -3.69 -4.02
C LYS A 97 -15.42 -4.92 -3.14
N ASP A 98 -15.82 -6.05 -3.73
CA ASP A 98 -15.86 -7.33 -3.04
C ASP A 98 -14.49 -7.87 -2.67
N PHE A 99 -13.50 -7.77 -3.58
CA PHE A 99 -12.12 -8.15 -3.30
C PHE A 99 -11.45 -7.22 -2.27
N GLN A 100 -11.64 -5.91 -2.37
CA GLN A 100 -11.15 -4.93 -1.41
C GLN A 100 -11.75 -5.15 -0.02
N ALA A 101 -13.07 -5.39 0.08
CA ALA A 101 -13.72 -5.72 1.34
C ALA A 101 -13.21 -7.05 1.93
N PHE A 102 -12.92 -8.02 1.06
CA PHE A 102 -12.31 -9.29 1.48
C PHE A 102 -10.88 -9.06 2.01
N MET A 103 -10.06 -8.29 1.30
CA MET A 103 -8.71 -7.90 1.74
C MET A 103 -8.73 -7.16 3.08
N GLY A 104 -9.66 -6.20 3.26
CA GLY A 104 -9.86 -5.52 4.54
C GLY A 104 -10.23 -6.49 5.66
N SER A 105 -11.03 -7.51 5.35
CA SER A 105 -11.38 -8.59 6.30
C SER A 105 -10.17 -9.44 6.69
N LEU A 106 -9.32 -9.83 5.72
CA LEU A 106 -8.06 -10.54 6.00
C LEU A 106 -7.13 -9.71 6.88
N TYR A 107 -6.93 -8.44 6.51
CA TYR A 107 -6.09 -7.53 7.26
C TYR A 107 -6.57 -7.40 8.70
N SER A 108 -7.88 -7.14 8.91
CA SER A 108 -8.45 -7.08 10.26
C SER A 108 -8.28 -8.39 11.03
N LEU A 109 -8.54 -9.53 10.38
CA LEU A 109 -8.48 -10.85 11.01
C LEU A 109 -7.08 -11.21 11.52
N TYR A 110 -6.05 -10.88 10.75
CA TYR A 110 -4.68 -11.31 11.02
C TYR A 110 -3.81 -10.25 11.70
N SER A 111 -4.06 -8.97 11.48
CA SER A 111 -3.34 -7.88 12.18
C SER A 111 -3.77 -7.76 13.65
N GLN A 112 -5.02 -8.09 13.97
CA GLN A 112 -5.58 -7.93 15.32
C GLN A 112 -5.47 -9.20 16.17
N SER A 113 -5.15 -10.35 15.56
CA SER A 113 -5.10 -11.65 16.26
C SER A 113 -3.82 -12.41 15.95
N PRO A 114 -2.82 -12.36 16.86
CA PRO A 114 -1.63 -13.18 16.77
C PRO A 114 -1.95 -14.69 16.72
N LYS A 115 -3.04 -15.13 17.37
CA LYS A 115 -3.51 -16.52 17.32
C LYS A 115 -3.91 -16.92 15.89
N ASN A 116 -4.74 -16.13 15.23
CA ASN A 116 -5.17 -16.42 13.85
C ASN A 116 -3.99 -16.37 12.87
N MET A 117 -3.02 -15.48 13.10
CA MET A 117 -1.81 -15.42 12.29
C MET A 117 -0.96 -16.70 12.45
N ARG A 118 -0.80 -17.20 13.68
CA ARG A 118 -0.08 -18.47 13.93
C ARG A 118 -0.77 -19.65 13.25
N GLN A 119 -2.09 -19.77 13.38
CA GLN A 119 -2.87 -20.84 12.75
C GLN A 119 -2.79 -20.79 11.22
N LEU A 120 -2.80 -19.59 10.61
CA LEU A 120 -2.56 -19.44 9.18
C LEU A 120 -1.14 -19.89 8.79
N SER A 121 -0.13 -19.51 9.56
CA SER A 121 1.26 -19.93 9.33
C SER A 121 1.44 -21.43 9.46
N GLU A 122 0.75 -22.08 10.40
CA GLU A 122 0.73 -23.54 10.54
C GLU A 122 0.10 -24.21 9.31
N CYS A 123 -1.05 -23.72 8.82
CA CYS A 123 -1.66 -24.19 7.58
C CYS A 123 -0.71 -24.05 6.39
N ALA A 124 -0.04 -22.90 6.27
CA ALA A 124 0.90 -22.65 5.19
C ALA A 124 2.13 -23.54 5.27
N HIS A 125 2.67 -23.75 6.47
CA HIS A 125 3.79 -24.67 6.70
C HIS A 125 3.43 -26.10 6.32
N ASN A 126 2.25 -26.58 6.73
CA ASN A 126 1.77 -27.93 6.40
C ASN A 126 1.56 -28.15 4.90
N LEU A 127 1.32 -27.07 4.15
CA LEU A 127 1.13 -27.09 2.70
C LEU A 127 2.37 -26.68 1.90
N ASP A 128 3.51 -26.43 2.57
CA ASP A 128 4.75 -25.92 1.96
C ASP A 128 4.56 -24.62 1.16
N ILE A 129 3.72 -23.71 1.67
CA ILE A 129 3.40 -22.43 1.06
C ILE A 129 4.17 -21.31 1.76
N ALA A 130 4.95 -20.56 0.99
CA ALA A 130 5.56 -19.32 1.46
C ALA A 130 4.52 -18.19 1.49
N LEU A 131 4.02 -17.85 2.69
CA LEU A 131 3.12 -16.71 2.86
C LEU A 131 3.84 -15.41 2.53
N ARG A 132 3.32 -14.67 1.55
CA ARG A 132 3.68 -13.26 1.39
C ARG A 132 3.02 -12.46 2.51
N ARG A 133 3.76 -11.55 3.12
CA ARG A 133 3.23 -10.68 4.17
C ARG A 133 1.99 -9.96 3.64
N ILE A 134 0.82 -10.24 4.21
CA ILE A 134 -0.41 -9.49 3.94
C ILE A 134 -0.25 -8.11 4.60
N GLY A 135 0.58 -7.27 4.00
CA GLY A 135 0.63 -5.84 4.31
C GLY A 135 -0.56 -5.14 3.65
N LYS A 136 -0.77 -3.87 3.98
CA LYS A 136 -1.48 -2.94 3.08
C LYS A 136 -0.69 -2.89 1.78
N CYS A 137 -0.92 -3.82 0.87
CA CYS A 137 -0.27 -3.84 -0.42
C CYS A 137 -1.05 -2.86 -1.31
N SER A 138 -0.51 -1.65 -1.45
CA SER A 138 -1.10 -0.54 -2.23
C SER A 138 -1.24 -0.87 -3.72
N VAL A 139 -0.67 -1.98 -4.20
CA VAL A 139 -0.85 -2.44 -5.57
C VAL A 139 -1.76 -3.66 -5.56
N PHE A 140 -2.99 -3.49 -6.05
CA PHE A 140 -4.01 -4.55 -6.15
C PHE A 140 -3.47 -5.83 -6.80
N ALA A 141 -2.60 -5.72 -7.82
CA ALA A 141 -1.95 -6.88 -8.43
C ALA A 141 -1.08 -7.68 -7.45
N GLY A 142 -0.37 -6.99 -6.55
CA GLY A 142 0.39 -7.63 -5.46
C GLY A 142 -0.52 -8.29 -4.44
N ALA A 143 -1.66 -7.67 -4.11
CA ALA A 143 -2.67 -8.23 -3.22
C ALA A 143 -3.34 -9.47 -3.82
N VAL A 144 -3.76 -9.42 -5.09
CA VAL A 144 -4.32 -10.56 -5.83
C VAL A 144 -3.31 -11.70 -5.90
N SER A 145 -2.06 -11.41 -6.25
CA SER A 145 -1.00 -12.42 -6.28
C SER A 145 -0.73 -13.05 -4.91
N ALA A 146 -0.74 -12.25 -3.84
CA ALA A 146 -0.57 -12.75 -2.48
C ALA A 146 -1.72 -13.64 -2.02
N VAL A 147 -2.97 -13.27 -2.33
CA VAL A 147 -4.15 -14.10 -2.05
C VAL A 147 -4.13 -15.37 -2.88
N TRP A 148 -3.77 -15.31 -4.18
CA TRP A 148 -3.66 -16.46 -5.05
C TRP A 148 -2.63 -17.48 -4.55
N GLN A 149 -1.42 -17.01 -4.23
CA GLN A 149 -0.34 -17.85 -3.70
C GLN A 149 -0.69 -18.46 -2.33
N SER A 150 -1.46 -17.74 -1.52
CA SER A 150 -1.88 -18.19 -0.18
C SER A 150 -3.24 -18.89 -0.20
N TYR A 151 -3.86 -19.09 -1.36
CA TYR A 151 -5.24 -19.55 -1.49
C TYR A 151 -5.50 -20.88 -0.74
N PRO A 152 -4.65 -21.93 -0.89
CA PRO A 152 -4.87 -23.19 -0.20
C PRO A 152 -4.78 -23.05 1.32
N ALA A 153 -3.80 -22.29 1.81
CA ALA A 153 -3.62 -22.05 3.25
C ALA A 153 -4.78 -21.24 3.85
N LEU A 154 -5.28 -20.23 3.14
CA LEU A 154 -6.45 -19.46 3.54
C LEU A 154 -7.71 -20.33 3.58
N ALA A 155 -7.93 -21.14 2.53
CA ALA A 155 -9.07 -22.05 2.46
C ALA A 155 -9.06 -23.09 3.59
N GLN A 156 -7.90 -23.66 3.89
CA GLN A 156 -7.74 -24.62 4.98
C GLN A 156 -8.01 -23.97 6.33
N HIS A 157 -7.36 -22.83 6.62
CA HIS A 157 -7.57 -22.14 7.89
C HIS A 157 -9.03 -21.71 8.09
N PHE A 158 -9.69 -21.18 7.05
CA PHE A 158 -11.10 -20.79 7.17
C PHE A 158 -12.02 -21.97 7.44
N ARG A 159 -11.74 -23.14 6.83
CA ARG A 159 -12.49 -24.36 7.09
C ARG A 159 -12.31 -24.80 8.55
N GLU A 160 -11.07 -24.98 8.98
CA GLU A 160 -10.73 -25.40 10.34
C GLU A 160 -11.33 -24.44 11.40
N ALA A 161 -11.17 -23.14 11.21
CA ALA A 161 -11.71 -22.14 12.13
C ALA A 161 -13.25 -22.02 12.11
N SER A 162 -13.90 -22.42 11.02
CA SER A 162 -15.37 -22.46 10.95
C SER A 162 -15.98 -23.68 11.63
N GLU A 163 -15.20 -24.75 11.78
CA GLU A 163 -15.59 -26.04 12.37
C GLU A 163 -15.06 -26.19 13.81
N ASP A 164 -14.24 -25.24 14.30
CA ASP A 164 -13.68 -25.22 15.64
C ASP A 164 -14.74 -24.89 16.72
N ASP A 165 -15.23 -25.93 17.40
CA ASP A 165 -16.24 -25.83 18.44
C ASP A 165 -15.80 -24.99 19.66
N THR A 166 -14.50 -24.73 19.81
CA THR A 166 -13.96 -23.88 20.90
C THR A 166 -14.13 -22.38 20.63
N ARG A 167 -14.42 -21.99 19.39
CA ARG A 167 -14.71 -20.60 19.00
C ARG A 167 -16.17 -20.27 19.21
N ASP A 168 -16.48 -18.98 19.38
CA ASP A 168 -17.88 -18.56 19.46
C ASP A 168 -18.61 -18.69 18.11
N SER A 169 -19.94 -18.70 18.16
CA SER A 169 -20.78 -18.89 16.98
C SER A 169 -20.65 -17.76 15.95
N ARG A 170 -20.30 -16.53 16.36
CA ARG A 170 -20.10 -15.39 15.46
C ARG A 170 -18.77 -15.52 14.73
N GLU A 171 -17.70 -15.90 15.43
CA GLU A 171 -16.41 -16.18 14.82
C GLU A 171 -16.52 -17.29 13.80
N ARG A 172 -17.14 -18.43 14.15
CA ARG A 172 -17.36 -19.54 13.20
C ARG A 172 -18.14 -19.10 11.97
N ALA A 173 -19.22 -18.31 12.16
CA ALA A 173 -20.00 -17.77 11.05
C ALA A 173 -19.18 -16.82 10.15
N LYS A 174 -18.29 -15.99 10.74
CA LYS A 174 -17.38 -15.11 10.00
C LYS A 174 -16.44 -15.92 9.11
N PHE A 175 -15.78 -16.95 9.66
CA PHE A 175 -14.89 -17.82 8.88
C PHE A 175 -15.62 -18.59 7.78
N LYS A 176 -16.84 -19.08 8.06
CA LYS A 176 -17.70 -19.72 7.07
C LYS A 176 -18.08 -18.76 5.93
N GLY A 177 -18.38 -17.51 6.25
CA GLY A 177 -18.65 -16.46 5.27
C GLY A 177 -17.42 -16.13 4.40
N LEU A 178 -16.23 -16.04 5.01
CA LEU A 178 -14.98 -15.83 4.28
C LEU A 178 -14.65 -16.99 3.35
N LEU A 179 -14.86 -18.23 3.78
CA LEU A 179 -14.67 -19.43 2.96
C LEU A 179 -15.64 -19.44 1.76
N SER A 180 -16.92 -19.13 2.00
CA SER A 180 -17.92 -19.02 0.94
C SER A 180 -17.54 -17.95 -0.10
N LYS A 181 -17.06 -16.80 0.35
CA LYS A 181 -16.60 -15.72 -0.54
C LYS A 181 -15.36 -16.13 -1.35
N LEU A 182 -14.38 -16.77 -0.71
CA LEU A 182 -13.15 -17.28 -1.34
C LEU A 182 -13.47 -18.28 -2.48
N CYS A 183 -14.48 -19.13 -2.29
CA CYS A 183 -14.92 -20.13 -3.26
C CYS A 183 -15.93 -19.61 -4.30
N SER A 184 -16.35 -18.34 -4.21
CA SER A 184 -17.38 -17.81 -5.11
C SER A 184 -16.84 -17.57 -6.52
N ILE A 185 -17.64 -17.86 -7.54
CA ILE A 185 -17.26 -17.68 -8.96
C ILE A 185 -16.83 -16.24 -9.24
N ASN A 186 -17.53 -15.26 -8.65
CA ASN A 186 -17.20 -13.85 -8.83
C ASN A 186 -15.82 -13.50 -8.24
N PHE A 187 -15.45 -14.09 -7.10
CA PHE A 187 -14.15 -13.88 -6.50
C PHE A 187 -13.03 -14.58 -7.28
N LEU A 188 -13.29 -15.80 -7.77
CA LEU A 188 -12.34 -16.55 -8.61
C LEU A 188 -12.06 -15.85 -9.95
N LYS A 189 -13.06 -15.19 -10.55
CA LYS A 189 -12.88 -14.36 -11.75
C LYS A 189 -11.98 -13.15 -11.56
N VAL A 190 -11.79 -12.68 -10.32
CA VAL A 190 -10.89 -11.55 -9.99
C VAL A 190 -9.47 -12.05 -9.71
N LEU A 191 -9.32 -13.33 -9.35
CA LEU A 191 -8.04 -13.97 -9.07
C LEU A 191 -7.31 -14.50 -10.33
N HIS A 192 -8.01 -14.64 -11.45
CA HIS A 192 -7.52 -15.18 -12.73
C HIS A 192 -7.48 -14.09 -13.81
#